data_AF-A0A2M9J1S7-F1
#
_entry.id   AF-A0A2M9J1S7-F1
#
_cell.length_a   1.000
_cell.length_b   1.000
_cell.length_c   1.000
_cell.angle_alpha   90.00
_cell.angle_beta   90.00
_cell.angle_gamma   90.00
#
_symmetry.space_group_name_H-M   'P 1'
#
loop_
_entity.id
_entity.type
_entity.pdbx_description
1 polymer ?
#
loop_
_entity_poly.entity_id
_entity_poly.type
_entity_poly.pdbx_seq_one_letter_code
_entity_poly.pdbx_strand_id
1 'polypeptide(L)'
;MPIKSHACLSVTCDACGDTLTNEDDCVMHLADLPEAMAVARGMDWYVLSDARFVCRERDAAHQALLDELLPAEPQMSGQIAIDGSVEP
;
A
#
# COMPACT_ATOMS: atom_id res chain seq x y z
N MET A 1 -13.90 2.85 39.39
CA MET A 1 -13.02 3.30 38.29
C MET A 1 -13.89 3.43 37.05
N PRO A 2 -14.00 4.61 36.42
CA PRO A 2 -14.76 4.73 35.18
C PRO A 2 -13.99 4.05 34.04
N ILE A 3 -14.64 3.13 33.34
CA ILE A 3 -14.14 2.55 32.10
C ILE A 3 -14.38 3.59 31.01
N LYS A 4 -13.30 4.08 30.38
CA LYS A 4 -13.39 4.98 29.23
C LYS A 4 -13.24 4.15 27.95
N SER A 5 -14.22 4.26 27.07
CA SER A 5 -14.14 3.71 25.73
C SER A 5 -13.22 4.58 24.87
N HIS A 6 -12.21 3.95 24.28
CA HIS A 6 -11.34 4.55 23.28
C HIS A 6 -11.61 3.86 21.94
N ALA A 7 -11.81 4.65 20.88
CA ALA A 7 -11.81 4.12 19.52
C ALA A 7 -10.36 4.00 19.06
N CYS A 8 -9.99 2.85 18.53
CA CYS A 8 -8.66 2.57 17.99
C CYS A 8 -8.80 1.98 16.60
N LEU A 9 -7.78 2.19 15.77
CA LEU A 9 -7.66 1.61 14.45
C LEU A 9 -6.68 0.43 14.51
N SER A 10 -7.02 -0.63 13.79
CA SER A 10 -6.12 -1.75 13.50
C SER A 10 -5.91 -1.82 11.99
N VAL A 11 -4.68 -2.08 11.58
CA VAL A 11 -4.35 -2.24 10.15
C VAL A 11 -4.45 -3.71 9.79
N THR A 12 -5.17 -4.02 8.71
CA THR A 12 -5.29 -5.36 8.14
C THR A 12 -4.83 -5.36 6.70
N CYS A 13 -4.16 -6.41 6.27
CA CYS A 13 -3.76 -6.59 4.90
C CYS A 13 -4.99 -6.88 4.03
N ASP A 14 -5.15 -6.11 2.96
CA ASP A 14 -6.28 -6.28 2.03
C ASP A 14 -6.16 -7.55 1.17
N ALA A 15 -4.93 -8.06 0.97
CA ALA A 15 -4.67 -9.25 0.16
C ALA A 15 -4.85 -10.57 0.93
N CYS A 16 -4.31 -10.69 2.15
CA CYS A 16 -4.34 -11.92 2.93
C CYS A 16 -5.20 -11.85 4.20
N GLY A 17 -5.66 -10.67 4.59
CA GLY A 17 -6.43 -10.46 5.83
C GLY A 17 -5.59 -10.42 7.10
N ASP A 18 -4.26 -10.55 7.00
CA ASP A 18 -3.37 -10.57 8.16
C ASP A 18 -3.37 -9.22 8.89
N THR A 19 -3.30 -9.24 10.22
CA THR A 19 -3.40 -8.01 11.03
C THR A 19 -2.01 -7.53 11.42
N LEU A 20 -1.80 -6.22 11.38
CA LEU A 20 -0.55 -5.60 11.79
C LEU A 20 -0.31 -5.84 13.29
N THR A 21 0.65 -6.72 13.60
CA THR A 21 1.07 -7.05 14.95
C THR A 21 2.42 -6.41 15.30
N ASN A 22 2.66 -6.28 16.61
CA ASN A 22 3.94 -5.90 17.20
C ASN A 22 4.88 -7.14 17.31
N GLU A 23 6.14 -6.94 17.72
CA GLU A 23 7.15 -7.98 17.98
C GLU A 23 6.67 -9.15 18.90
N ASP A 24 5.73 -8.89 19.79
CA ASP A 24 5.05 -9.84 20.70
C ASP A 24 3.77 -10.45 20.11
N ASP A 25 3.56 -10.36 18.78
CA ASP A 25 2.37 -10.85 18.05
C ASP A 25 1.04 -10.23 18.52
N CYS A 26 1.11 -9.09 19.20
CA CYS A 26 -0.06 -8.37 19.68
C CYS A 26 -0.59 -7.42 18.61
N VAL A 27 -1.91 -7.43 18.38
CA VAL A 27 -2.58 -6.48 17.47
C VAL A 27 -2.30 -5.05 17.92
N MET A 28 -1.77 -4.24 17.02
CA MET A 28 -1.52 -2.84 17.33
C MET A 28 -2.76 -1.99 17.17
N HIS A 29 -2.97 -1.14 18.17
CA HIS A 29 -4.06 -0.20 18.24
C HIS A 29 -3.51 1.20 18.03
N LEU A 30 -3.93 1.83 16.94
CA LEU A 30 -3.45 3.13 16.47
C LEU A 30 -4.53 4.17 16.74
N ALA A 31 -4.17 5.41 17.02
CA ALA A 31 -5.15 6.45 17.33
C ALA A 31 -5.86 6.96 16.08
N ASP A 32 -5.12 7.10 14.98
CA ASP A 32 -5.61 7.71 13.75
C ASP A 32 -4.92 7.16 12.49
N LEU A 33 -5.51 7.46 11.32
CA LEU A 33 -5.03 6.98 10.03
C LEU A 33 -3.60 7.44 9.68
N PRO A 34 -3.19 8.72 9.89
CA PRO A 34 -1.81 9.11 9.62
C PRO A 34 -0.79 8.39 10.51
N GLU A 35 -1.10 8.14 11.78
CA GLU A 35 -0.27 7.28 12.63
C GLU A 35 -0.19 5.85 12.06
N ALA A 36 -1.33 5.26 11.68
CA ALA A 36 -1.39 3.93 11.08
C ALA A 36 -0.52 3.82 9.82
N MET A 37 -0.56 4.83 8.95
CA MET A 37 0.26 4.89 7.74
C MET A 37 1.75 5.03 8.05
N ALA A 38 2.13 5.83 9.04
CA ALA A 38 3.51 5.99 9.44
C ALA A 38 4.08 4.68 10.03
N VAL A 39 3.30 4.03 10.89
CA VAL A 39 3.66 2.78 11.56
C VAL A 39 3.76 1.63 10.55
N ALA A 40 2.78 1.49 9.66
CA ALA A 40 2.80 0.49 8.59
C ALA A 40 4.05 0.64 7.69
N ARG A 41 4.36 1.87 7.25
CA ARG A 41 5.59 2.15 6.47
C ARG A 41 6.86 1.78 7.22
N GLY A 42 6.89 2.01 8.54
CA GLY A 42 8.03 1.64 9.39
C GLY A 42 8.26 0.13 9.50
N MET A 43 7.22 -0.68 9.28
CA MET A 43 7.30 -2.15 9.31
C MET A 43 7.35 -2.80 7.93
N ASP A 44 7.72 -2.03 6.90
CA ASP A 44 7.85 -2.52 5.52
C ASP A 44 6.51 -2.92 4.87
N TRP A 45 5.38 -2.42 5.37
CA TRP A 45 4.09 -2.58 4.71
C TRP A 45 3.91 -1.53 3.61
N TYR A 46 3.25 -1.93 2.52
CA TYR A 46 2.86 -1.04 1.45
C TYR A 46 1.59 -0.28 1.83
N VAL A 47 1.68 1.06 1.82
CA VAL A 47 0.55 1.95 2.11
C VAL A 47 0.10 2.61 0.81
N LEU A 48 -1.14 2.33 0.41
CA LEU A 48 -1.72 2.81 -0.84
C LEU A 48 -2.56 4.07 -0.62
N SER A 49 -2.78 4.84 -1.68
CA SER A 49 -3.43 6.16 -1.64
C SER A 49 -4.89 6.14 -1.16
N ASP A 50 -5.54 4.98 -1.16
CA ASP A 50 -6.95 4.80 -0.74
C ASP A 50 -7.08 4.23 0.69
N ALA A 51 -6.09 4.47 1.55
CA ALA A 51 -6.03 3.90 2.91
C ALA A 51 -6.03 2.35 2.94
N ARG A 52 -5.59 1.71 1.86
CA ARG A 52 -5.40 0.26 1.77
C ARG A 52 -3.97 -0.10 2.17
N PHE A 53 -3.83 -1.21 2.88
CA PHE A 53 -2.57 -1.69 3.42
C PHE A 53 -2.28 -3.09 2.89
N VAL A 54 -1.04 -3.32 2.46
CA VAL A 54 -0.58 -4.63 1.98
C VAL A 54 0.66 -4.99 2.78
N CYS A 55 0.68 -6.19 3.38
CA CYS A 55 1.85 -6.64 4.11
C CYS A 55 3.03 -6.88 3.15
N ARG A 56 4.23 -7.05 3.72
CA ARG A 56 5.47 -7.26 2.95
C ARG A 56 5.56 -8.59 2.20
N GLU A 57 4.58 -9.48 2.37
CA GLU A 57 4.56 -10.76 1.68
C GLU A 57 4.47 -10.55 0.16
N ARG A 58 5.21 -11.38 -0.59
CA ARG A 58 5.34 -11.26 -2.07
C ARG A 58 4.70 -12.44 -2.80
N ASP A 59 3.55 -12.88 -2.33
CA ASP A 59 2.77 -13.90 -3.03
C ASP A 59 2.06 -13.32 -4.25
N ALA A 60 1.60 -14.21 -5.13
CA ALA A 60 0.84 -13.84 -6.32
C ALA A 60 -0.38 -12.96 -6.00
N ALA A 61 -1.04 -13.18 -4.86
CA ALA A 61 -2.18 -12.37 -4.41
C ALA A 61 -1.76 -10.93 -4.03
N HIS A 62 -0.67 -10.79 -3.27
CA HIS A 62 -0.11 -9.50 -2.88
C HIS A 62 0.38 -8.71 -4.10
N GLN A 63 1.07 -9.37 -5.03
CA GLN A 63 1.54 -8.75 -6.26
C GLN A 63 0.40 -8.35 -7.19
N ALA A 64 -0.64 -9.17 -7.35
CA ALA A 64 -1.80 -8.85 -8.17
C ALA A 64 -2.55 -7.61 -7.63
N LEU A 65 -2.71 -7.52 -6.30
CA LEU A 65 -3.34 -6.35 -5.68
C LEU A 65 -2.49 -5.09 -5.86
N LEU A 66 -1.16 -5.20 -5.72
CA LEU A 66 -0.26 -4.08 -5.95
C LEU A 66 -0.27 -3.64 -7.42
N ASP A 67 -0.30 -4.57 -8.38
CA ASP A 67 -0.36 -4.28 -9.83
C ASP A 67 -1.70 -3.66 -10.26
N GLU A 68 -2.81 -4.08 -9.65
CA GLU A 68 -4.12 -3.46 -9.87
C GLU A 68 -4.17 -2.01 -9.36
N LEU A 69 -3.53 -1.75 -8.21
CA LEU A 69 -3.62 -0.47 -7.51
C LEU A 69 -2.51 0.53 -7.91
N LEU A 70 -1.40 0.05 -8.42
CA LEU A 70 -0.38 0.84 -9.10
C LEU A 70 -0.56 0.62 -10.60
N PRO A 71 -1.33 1.48 -11.32
CA PRO A 71 -1.46 1.33 -12.76
C PRO A 71 -0.06 1.26 -13.37
N ALA A 72 0.18 0.19 -14.14
CA ALA A 72 1.44 -0.03 -14.83
C ALA A 72 1.92 1.29 -15.46
N GLU A 73 3.21 1.59 -15.24
CA GLU A 73 3.86 2.79 -15.77
C GLU A 73 3.39 2.98 -17.22
N PRO A 74 2.85 4.17 -17.59
CA PRO A 74 2.35 4.37 -18.94
C PRO A 74 3.49 4.02 -19.88
N GLN A 75 3.30 2.96 -20.66
CA GLN A 75 4.27 2.57 -21.65
C GLN A 75 4.40 3.76 -22.60
N MET A 76 5.45 4.56 -22.40
CA MET A 76 5.81 5.59 -23.36
C MET A 76 6.24 4.83 -24.61
N SER A 77 5.27 4.58 -25.48
CA SER A 77 5.48 4.30 -26.89
C SER A 77 6.06 5.56 -27.54
N GLY A 78 7.30 5.88 -27.16
CA GLY A 78 8.12 6.96 -27.72
C GLY A 78 8.69 6.52 -29.07
N GLN A 79 7.83 6.15 -30.01
CA GLN A 79 8.20 6.09 -31.43
C GLN A 79 8.27 7.54 -31.93
N ILE A 80 9.43 8.18 -31.77
CA ILE A 80 9.80 9.31 -32.63
C ILE A 80 10.63 8.75 -33.79
N ALA A 81 9.94 8.30 -34.84
CA ALA A 81 10.57 8.21 -36.15
C ALA A 81 10.75 9.65 -36.66
N ILE A 82 11.87 10.28 -36.32
CA ILE A 82 12.35 11.45 -37.05
C ILE A 82 12.93 10.95 -38.39
N ASP A 83 12.06 10.59 -39.33
CA ASP A 83 12.46 10.45 -40.72
C ASP A 83 12.47 11.84 -41.35
N GLY A 84 13.66 12.41 -41.45
CA GLY A 84 13.85 13.65 -42.17
C GLY A 84 13.73 13.40 -43.67
N SER A 85 12.65 13.88 -44.28
CA SER A 85 12.59 14.41 -45.65
C SER A 85 11.18 14.91 -46.01
N VAL A 86 11.05 16.21 -46.29
CA VAL A 86 10.22 16.67 -47.42
C VAL A 86 10.71 18.05 -47.91
N GLU A 87 11.21 18.01 -49.14
CA GLU A 87 11.59 19.05 -50.12
C GLU A 87 10.43 20.03 -50.47
N PRO A 88 10.67 21.21 -51.08
CA PRO A 88 11.27 21.39 -52.44
C PRO A 88 12.40 22.42 -52.58
#